data_AF-A0A2E2FKQ8-F1
#
_entry.id   AF-A0A2E2FKQ8-F1
#
_cell.length_a   1.000
_cell.length_b   1.000
_cell.length_c   1.000
_cell.angle_alpha   90.00
_cell.angle_beta   90.00
_cell.angle_gamma   90.00
#
_symmetry.space_group_name_H-M   'P 1'
#
loop_
_entity.id
_entity.type
_entity.pdbx_description
1 polymer ?
#
loop_
_entity_poly.entity_id
_entity_poly.type
_entity_poly.pdbx_seq_one_letter_code
_entity_poly.pdbx_strand_id
1 'polypeptide(L)'
;MINMQLKHLFSATALSATFFLAPSISEAQVQGGTHQKLFDLYVMGDYEKCVMKAEALTEKDNYKRESEPYLYMAMCLIEIADDPDLRDLEPFEKATKDALKSGAKFVKKDMKLKEKGEPYLYDDNYDFIQKLKFIGIQEAKAELAQNDYRKAVYYYKLALQLDENDPSVRMIKGTCDILSRNTKEGNLEVEKALEEYNALAKSSGFEPTQYNEMAFEDGFIYYTNYLIEKNQIGKAQEVMELARTLAPKNEKFIRKLKEITG
;
A
#
# COMPACT_ATOMS: atom_id res chain seq x y z
N MET A 1 -67.81 39.12 21.08
CA MET A 1 -68.36 37.80 21.49
C MET A 1 -67.64 36.74 20.69
N ILE A 2 -66.46 36.24 21.09
CA ILE A 2 -66.21 35.29 22.19
C ILE A 2 -67.28 34.20 22.23
N ASN A 3 -66.99 33.02 21.66
CA ASN A 3 -66.98 31.81 22.48
C ASN A 3 -66.14 30.66 21.88
N MET A 4 -65.36 30.07 22.78
CA MET A 4 -64.59 28.85 22.68
C MET A 4 -65.42 27.65 22.18
N GLN A 5 -64.79 26.67 21.54
CA GLN A 5 -64.44 25.41 22.21
C GLN A 5 -63.52 24.56 21.32
N LEU A 6 -62.49 24.08 22.00
CA LEU A 6 -61.31 23.38 21.57
C LEU A 6 -61.64 21.87 21.49
N LYS A 7 -61.26 21.16 20.43
CA LYS A 7 -60.96 19.72 20.53
C LYS A 7 -59.73 19.38 19.70
N HIS A 8 -58.72 18.92 20.44
CA HIS A 8 -57.43 18.44 20.04
C HIS A 8 -57.51 17.32 18.99
N LEU A 9 -56.56 17.34 18.05
CA LEU A 9 -55.84 16.15 17.59
C LEU A 9 -54.55 16.61 16.90
N PHE A 10 -53.49 16.74 17.71
CA PHE A 10 -52.12 16.74 17.22
C PHE A 10 -51.84 15.35 16.63
N SER A 11 -51.82 15.24 15.30
CA SER A 11 -51.20 14.11 14.62
C SER A 11 -49.71 14.41 14.47
N ALA A 12 -48.93 14.02 15.46
CA ALA A 12 -47.48 13.95 15.34
C ALA A 12 -47.12 12.81 14.37
N THR A 13 -46.95 13.13 13.09
CA THR A 13 -46.26 12.23 12.16
C THR A 13 -44.78 12.27 12.49
N ALA A 14 -44.36 11.33 13.34
CA ALA A 14 -42.96 10.98 13.50
C ALA A 14 -42.44 10.41 12.18
N LEU A 15 -41.75 11.25 11.40
CA LEU A 15 -40.99 10.80 10.25
C LEU A 15 -39.75 10.08 10.79
N SER A 16 -39.89 8.77 11.02
CA SER A 16 -38.77 7.89 11.37
C SER A 16 -37.87 7.80 10.15
N ALA A 17 -36.85 8.67 10.10
CA ALA A 17 -35.75 8.55 9.16
C ALA A 17 -34.92 7.33 9.58
N THR A 18 -35.31 6.16 9.09
CA THR A 18 -34.50 4.95 9.19
C THR A 18 -33.25 5.17 8.35
N PHE A 19 -32.19 5.62 9.00
CA PHE A 19 -30.85 5.64 8.42
C PHE A 19 -30.47 4.17 8.23
N PHE A 20 -30.69 3.63 7.03
CA PHE A 20 -30.06 2.39 6.62
C PHE A 20 -28.55 2.67 6.60
N LEU A 21 -27.88 2.30 7.69
CA LEU A 21 -26.46 1.96 7.65
C LEU A 21 -26.34 0.82 6.63
N ALA A 22 -26.05 1.18 5.38
CA ALA A 22 -25.57 0.20 4.43
C ALA A 22 -24.31 -0.41 5.07
N PRO A 23 -24.25 -1.73 5.29
CA PRO A 23 -22.99 -2.35 5.64
C PRO A 23 -22.03 -2.00 4.51
N SER A 24 -20.89 -1.40 4.86
CA SER A 24 -19.76 -1.29 3.96
C SER A 24 -19.57 -2.67 3.35
N ILE A 25 -19.74 -2.80 2.04
CA ILE A 25 -19.50 -4.05 1.34
C ILE A 25 -18.02 -4.36 1.62
N SER A 26 -17.78 -5.28 2.55
CA SER A 26 -16.47 -5.89 2.68
C SER A 26 -16.15 -6.47 1.30
N GLU A 27 -14.98 -6.16 0.76
CA GLU A 27 -14.43 -6.66 -0.51
C GLU A 27 -14.21 -8.19 -0.40
N ALA A 28 -15.28 -8.95 -0.18
CA ALA A 28 -15.25 -10.32 0.32
C ALA A 28 -14.93 -11.37 -0.76
N GLN A 29 -14.60 -10.95 -1.98
CA GLN A 29 -14.27 -11.81 -3.11
C GLN A 29 -12.99 -11.32 -3.79
N VAL A 30 -12.14 -12.25 -4.24
CA VAL A 30 -11.23 -11.96 -5.36
C VAL A 30 -12.07 -11.62 -6.57
N GLN A 31 -12.17 -10.34 -6.90
CA GLN A 31 -13.00 -9.88 -8.00
C GLN A 31 -12.48 -10.50 -9.31
N GLY A 32 -13.37 -11.11 -10.09
CA GLY A 32 -13.02 -11.86 -11.30
C GLY A 32 -12.50 -13.29 -11.08
N GLY A 33 -12.37 -13.74 -9.82
CA GLY A 33 -11.85 -15.06 -9.47
C GLY A 33 -12.77 -16.24 -9.81
N THR A 34 -12.19 -17.44 -9.91
CA THR A 34 -12.85 -18.69 -10.29
C THR A 34 -12.81 -19.78 -9.21
N HIS A 35 -11.99 -19.61 -8.16
CA HIS A 35 -11.82 -20.61 -7.10
C HIS A 35 -12.92 -20.51 -6.02
N GLN A 36 -14.13 -20.99 -6.35
CA GLN A 36 -15.31 -20.94 -5.47
C GLN A 36 -15.04 -21.47 -4.05
N LYS A 37 -14.25 -22.54 -3.90
CA LYS A 37 -13.98 -23.10 -2.57
C LYS A 37 -13.11 -22.18 -1.70
N LEU A 38 -12.18 -21.44 -2.30
CA LEU A 38 -11.37 -20.46 -1.57
C LEU A 38 -12.24 -19.26 -1.17
N PHE A 39 -13.10 -18.79 -2.09
CA PHE A 39 -14.09 -17.77 -1.79
C PHE A 39 -14.98 -18.16 -0.61
N ASP A 40 -15.58 -19.36 -0.63
CA ASP A 40 -16.45 -19.83 0.44
C ASP A 40 -15.71 -19.81 1.80
N LEU A 41 -14.47 -20.29 1.83
CA LEU A 41 -13.67 -20.31 3.06
C LEU A 41 -13.35 -18.89 3.55
N TYR A 42 -12.98 -17.99 2.64
CA TYR A 42 -12.71 -16.59 3.00
C TYR A 42 -13.96 -15.89 3.55
N VAL A 43 -15.12 -16.00 2.89
CA VAL A 43 -16.38 -15.38 3.34
C VAL A 43 -16.87 -15.96 4.67
N MET A 44 -16.61 -17.25 4.93
CA MET A 44 -16.94 -17.88 6.21
C MET A 44 -15.99 -17.49 7.35
N GLY A 45 -14.93 -16.70 7.09
CA GLY A 45 -13.89 -16.38 8.08
C GLY A 45 -12.97 -17.56 8.40
N ASP A 46 -13.02 -18.63 7.61
CA ASP A 46 -12.23 -19.85 7.76
C ASP A 46 -10.80 -19.62 7.18
N TYR A 47 -10.14 -18.54 7.61
CA TYR A 47 -8.94 -17.99 6.98
C TYR A 47 -7.75 -18.95 7.00
N GLU A 48 -7.52 -19.65 8.11
CA GLU A 48 -6.45 -20.65 8.23
C GLU A 48 -6.60 -21.75 7.17
N LYS A 49 -7.81 -22.31 7.04
CA LYS A 49 -8.12 -23.34 6.04
C LYS A 49 -8.01 -22.78 4.63
N CYS A 50 -8.41 -21.52 4.42
CA CYS A 50 -8.29 -20.85 3.13
C CYS A 50 -6.83 -20.72 2.70
N VAL A 51 -5.95 -20.22 3.58
CA VAL A 51 -4.50 -20.12 3.32
C VAL A 51 -3.91 -21.48 2.99
N MET A 52 -4.16 -22.50 3.83
CA MET A 52 -3.62 -23.85 3.61
C MET A 52 -4.08 -24.44 2.27
N LYS A 53 -5.35 -24.20 1.90
CA LYS A 53 -5.92 -24.69 0.64
C LYS A 53 -5.32 -23.95 -0.56
N ALA A 54 -5.18 -22.63 -0.45
CA ALA A 54 -4.60 -21.79 -1.50
C ALA A 54 -3.11 -22.15 -1.70
N GLU A 55 -2.34 -22.30 -0.63
CA GLU A 55 -0.95 -22.72 -0.69
C GLU A 55 -0.79 -24.08 -1.38
N ALA A 56 -1.60 -25.07 -1.00
CA ALA A 56 -1.60 -26.39 -1.63
C ALA A 56 -1.97 -26.37 -3.13
N LEU A 57 -2.70 -25.35 -3.60
CA LEU A 57 -2.91 -25.14 -5.05
C LEU A 57 -1.63 -24.62 -5.71
N THR A 58 -0.91 -23.70 -5.07
CA THR A 58 0.33 -23.13 -5.64
C THR A 58 1.45 -24.17 -5.82
N GLU A 59 1.41 -25.26 -5.06
CA GLU A 59 2.39 -26.36 -5.14
C GLU A 59 2.08 -27.36 -6.27
N LYS A 60 0.84 -27.40 -6.76
CA LYS A 60 0.44 -28.36 -7.80
C LYS A 60 0.85 -27.86 -9.18
N ASP A 61 1.42 -28.75 -10.00
CA ASP A 61 1.93 -28.41 -11.33
C ASP A 61 0.90 -27.74 -12.25
N ASN A 62 -0.37 -28.15 -12.14
CA ASN A 62 -1.46 -27.63 -12.96
C ASN A 62 -1.86 -26.20 -12.56
N TYR A 63 -1.64 -25.82 -11.30
CA TYR A 63 -2.16 -24.58 -10.70
C TYR A 63 -1.03 -23.61 -10.32
N LYS A 64 0.24 -24.03 -10.34
CA LYS A 64 1.40 -23.20 -9.98
C LYS A 64 1.56 -21.93 -10.82
N ARG A 65 0.92 -21.86 -12.00
CA ARG A 65 0.94 -20.68 -12.89
C ARG A 65 -0.18 -19.69 -12.60
N GLU A 66 -1.22 -20.10 -11.87
CA GLU A 66 -2.35 -19.24 -11.54
C GLU A 66 -1.94 -18.16 -10.54
N SER A 67 -2.47 -16.96 -10.73
CA SER A 67 -2.27 -15.81 -9.86
C SER A 67 -3.23 -15.86 -8.66
N GLU A 68 -4.49 -16.22 -8.89
CA GLU A 68 -5.59 -16.19 -7.92
C GLU A 68 -5.29 -16.83 -6.55
N PRO A 69 -4.69 -18.04 -6.44
CA PRO A 69 -4.40 -18.61 -5.13
C PRO A 69 -3.45 -17.75 -4.29
N TYR A 70 -2.50 -17.04 -4.91
CA TYR A 70 -1.61 -16.14 -4.19
C TYR A 70 -2.33 -14.90 -3.66
N LEU A 71 -3.38 -14.43 -4.34
CA LEU A 71 -4.21 -13.33 -3.85
C LEU A 71 -5.02 -13.74 -2.63
N TYR A 72 -5.65 -14.93 -2.66
CA TYR A 72 -6.33 -15.48 -1.48
C TYR A 72 -5.37 -15.68 -0.29
N MET A 73 -4.16 -16.19 -0.54
CA MET A 73 -3.13 -16.27 0.51
C MET A 73 -2.86 -14.88 1.11
N ALA A 74 -2.66 -13.86 0.27
CA ALA A 74 -2.40 -12.50 0.75
C ALA A 74 -3.56 -11.94 1.58
N MET A 75 -4.80 -12.05 1.09
CA MET A 75 -6.01 -11.56 1.78
C MET A 75 -6.19 -12.24 3.13
N CYS A 76 -6.16 -13.59 3.16
CA CYS A 76 -6.38 -14.33 4.40
C CYS A 76 -5.25 -14.13 5.43
N LEU A 77 -4.00 -13.99 4.97
CA LEU A 77 -2.87 -13.71 5.87
C LEU A 77 -2.95 -12.31 6.50
N ILE A 78 -3.57 -11.33 5.84
CA ILE A 78 -3.86 -10.03 6.47
C ILE A 78 -4.93 -10.19 7.55
N GLU A 79 -6.03 -10.88 7.25
CA GLU A 79 -7.07 -11.14 8.25
C GLU A 79 -6.51 -11.88 9.47
N ILE A 80 -5.64 -12.87 9.26
CA ILE A 80 -4.95 -13.60 10.32
C ILE A 80 -4.02 -12.69 11.13
N ALA A 81 -3.29 -11.77 10.48
CA ALA A 81 -2.39 -10.86 11.16
C ALA A 81 -3.14 -9.85 12.07
N ASP A 82 -4.35 -9.48 11.66
CA ASP A 82 -5.21 -8.55 12.40
C ASP A 82 -6.03 -9.23 13.52
N ASP A 83 -6.18 -10.56 13.47
CA ASP A 83 -6.90 -11.35 14.46
C ASP A 83 -6.00 -11.69 15.68
N PRO A 84 -6.32 -11.20 16.90
CA PRO A 84 -5.55 -11.48 18.11
C PRO A 84 -5.48 -12.96 18.49
N ASP A 85 -6.48 -13.76 18.11
CA ASP A 85 -6.55 -15.19 18.43
C ASP A 85 -5.73 -16.04 17.45
N LEU A 86 -5.44 -15.52 16.25
CA LEU A 86 -4.74 -16.26 15.18
C LEU A 86 -3.29 -15.79 14.97
N ARG A 87 -3.00 -14.50 15.13
CA ARG A 87 -1.69 -13.92 14.76
C ARG A 87 -0.50 -14.50 15.53
N ASP A 88 -0.74 -14.96 16.76
CA ASP A 88 0.28 -15.48 17.67
C ASP A 88 0.40 -17.02 17.57
N LEU A 89 -0.37 -17.67 16.70
CA LEU A 89 -0.20 -19.08 16.40
C LEU A 89 1.12 -19.29 15.63
N GLU A 90 1.88 -20.32 15.99
CA GLU A 90 3.19 -20.65 15.40
C GLU A 90 3.24 -20.59 13.84
N PRO A 91 2.27 -21.13 13.08
CA PRO A 91 2.30 -21.04 11.61
C PRO A 91 2.11 -19.61 11.07
N PHE A 92 1.63 -18.68 11.88
CA PHE A 92 1.19 -17.34 11.46
C PHE A 92 1.95 -16.18 12.10
N GLU A 93 3.01 -16.43 12.89
CA GLU A 93 3.88 -15.38 13.46
C GLU A 93 4.44 -14.38 12.42
N LYS A 94 4.46 -14.77 11.14
CA LYS A 94 4.96 -13.96 10.01
C LYS A 94 3.87 -13.63 9.00
N ALA A 95 2.60 -13.68 9.39
CA ALA A 95 1.46 -13.53 8.51
C ALA A 95 1.55 -12.27 7.62
N THR A 96 1.83 -11.09 8.18
CA THR A 96 2.02 -9.85 7.40
C THR A 96 3.12 -9.98 6.34
N LYS A 97 4.29 -10.52 6.72
CA LYS A 97 5.42 -10.71 5.81
C LYS A 97 5.09 -11.69 4.70
N ASP A 98 4.37 -12.76 5.02
CA ASP A 98 4.01 -13.79 4.05
C ASP A 98 2.83 -13.36 3.17
N ALA A 99 1.95 -12.48 3.66
CA ALA A 99 0.93 -11.78 2.88
C ALA A 99 1.59 -10.91 1.80
N LEU A 100 2.57 -10.08 2.17
CA LEU A 100 3.31 -9.22 1.24
C LEU A 100 4.02 -10.03 0.15
N LYS A 101 4.66 -11.15 0.51
CA LYS A 101 5.29 -12.05 -0.48
C LYS A 101 4.26 -12.68 -1.40
N SER A 102 3.10 -13.08 -0.87
CA SER A 102 2.03 -13.71 -1.66
C SER A 102 1.44 -12.68 -2.63
N GLY A 103 1.17 -11.46 -2.18
CA GLY A 103 0.75 -10.35 -3.04
C GLY A 103 1.77 -10.04 -4.14
N ALA A 104 3.06 -9.96 -3.82
CA ALA A 104 4.10 -9.74 -4.83
C ALA A 104 4.17 -10.87 -5.87
N LYS A 105 3.93 -12.12 -5.46
CA LYS A 105 3.83 -13.26 -6.39
C LYS A 105 2.57 -13.19 -7.25
N PHE A 106 1.44 -12.78 -6.66
CA PHE A 106 0.19 -12.52 -7.38
C PHE A 106 0.42 -11.49 -8.48
N VAL A 107 0.86 -10.27 -8.15
CA VAL A 107 1.08 -9.18 -9.11
C VAL A 107 2.02 -9.63 -10.24
N LYS A 108 3.16 -10.24 -9.90
CA LYS A 108 4.12 -10.75 -10.89
C LYS A 108 3.52 -11.77 -11.86
N LYS A 109 2.61 -12.64 -11.39
CA LYS A 109 1.97 -13.65 -12.24
C LYS A 109 0.86 -13.03 -13.07
N ASP A 110 0.06 -12.19 -12.45
CA ASP A 110 -1.11 -11.58 -13.04
C ASP A 110 -0.75 -10.56 -14.13
N MET A 111 0.30 -9.76 -13.93
CA MET A 111 0.85 -8.88 -14.96
C MET A 111 1.32 -9.65 -16.20
N LYS A 112 1.84 -10.88 -16.05
CA LYS A 112 2.18 -11.73 -17.21
C LYS A 112 0.96 -12.25 -17.95
N LEU A 113 -0.18 -12.40 -17.28
CA LEU A 113 -1.44 -12.74 -17.95
C LEU A 113 -1.93 -11.51 -18.74
N LYS A 114 -1.90 -10.33 -18.11
CA LYS A 114 -2.22 -9.04 -18.75
C LYS A 114 -1.38 -8.79 -20.01
N GLU A 115 -0.07 -8.97 -19.93
CA GLU A 115 0.86 -8.81 -21.06
C GLU A 115 0.54 -9.74 -22.25
N LYS A 116 -0.01 -10.92 -21.98
CA LYS A 116 -0.40 -11.90 -23.01
C LYS A 116 -1.83 -11.69 -23.53
N GLY A 117 -2.58 -10.75 -22.95
CA GLY A 117 -4.01 -10.60 -23.22
C GLY A 117 -4.86 -11.75 -22.69
N GLU A 118 -4.35 -12.51 -21.72
CA GLU A 118 -5.11 -13.54 -21.00
C GLU A 118 -5.96 -12.87 -19.90
N PRO A 119 -7.08 -13.49 -19.45
CA PRO A 119 -7.83 -13.01 -18.29
C PRO A 119 -6.91 -12.88 -17.07
N TYR A 120 -7.04 -11.75 -16.38
CA TYR A 120 -6.21 -11.35 -15.25
C TYR A 120 -7.09 -10.64 -14.21
N LEU A 121 -6.59 -10.49 -12.99
CA LEU A 121 -7.38 -10.07 -11.82
C LEU A 121 -6.91 -8.76 -11.19
N TYR A 122 -5.72 -8.27 -11.54
CA TYR A 122 -5.08 -7.14 -10.86
C TYR A 122 -5.93 -5.87 -10.86
N ASP A 123 -6.53 -5.50 -11.99
CA ASP A 123 -7.26 -4.23 -12.11
C ASP A 123 -8.52 -4.24 -11.21
N ASP A 124 -9.22 -5.38 -11.13
CA ASP A 124 -10.42 -5.54 -10.30
C ASP A 124 -10.09 -5.63 -8.79
N ASN A 125 -8.84 -5.93 -8.44
CA ASN A 125 -8.39 -6.07 -7.05
C ASN A 125 -7.38 -4.98 -6.65
N TYR A 126 -7.28 -3.91 -7.44
CA TYR A 126 -6.27 -2.85 -7.27
C TYR A 126 -6.30 -2.22 -5.87
N ASP A 127 -7.47 -1.95 -5.32
CA ASP A 127 -7.61 -1.34 -3.99
C ASP A 127 -6.99 -2.19 -2.88
N PHE A 128 -7.22 -3.50 -2.89
CA PHE A 128 -6.56 -4.42 -1.96
C PHE A 128 -5.04 -4.41 -2.14
N ILE A 129 -4.55 -4.40 -3.39
CA ILE A 129 -3.11 -4.35 -3.67
C ILE A 129 -2.49 -3.05 -3.16
N GLN A 130 -3.18 -1.92 -3.28
CA GLN A 130 -2.70 -0.64 -2.75
C GLN A 130 -2.70 -0.62 -1.20
N LYS A 131 -3.72 -1.20 -0.55
CA LYS A 131 -3.72 -1.42 0.91
C LYS A 131 -2.55 -2.29 1.35
N LEU A 132 -2.28 -3.39 0.63
CA LEU A 132 -1.16 -4.28 0.92
C LEU A 132 0.20 -3.60 0.69
N LYS A 133 0.33 -2.77 -0.35
CA LYS A 133 1.52 -1.92 -0.57
C LYS A 133 1.75 -0.97 0.59
N PHE A 134 0.69 -0.33 1.06
CA PHE A 134 0.75 0.56 2.22
C PHE A 134 1.22 -0.18 3.48
N ILE A 135 0.70 -1.37 3.76
CA ILE A 135 1.21 -2.22 4.86
C ILE A 135 2.72 -2.48 4.73
N GLY A 136 3.20 -2.79 3.51
CA GLY A 136 4.63 -2.96 3.25
C GLY A 136 5.46 -1.70 3.53
N ILE A 137 4.93 -0.52 3.24
CA ILE A 137 5.56 0.78 3.57
C ILE A 137 5.59 0.99 5.08
N GLN A 138 4.51 0.67 5.81
CA GLN A 138 4.45 0.77 7.27
C GLN A 138 5.50 -0.11 7.95
N GLU A 139 5.60 -1.37 7.53
CA GLU A 139 6.62 -2.32 8.01
C GLU A 139 8.03 -1.77 7.74
N ALA A 140 8.29 -1.29 6.52
CA ALA A 140 9.58 -0.72 6.17
C ALA A 140 9.93 0.52 7.02
N LYS A 141 8.95 1.36 7.33
CA LYS A 141 9.12 2.53 8.20
C LYS A 141 9.43 2.15 9.65
N ALA A 142 8.81 1.09 10.17
CA ALA A 142 9.11 0.60 11.52
C ALA A 142 10.58 0.13 11.63
N GLU A 143 11.14 -0.46 10.57
CA GLU A 143 12.55 -0.83 10.50
C GLU A 143 13.46 0.40 10.33
N LEU A 144 13.05 1.37 9.50
CA LEU A 144 13.75 2.65 9.36
C LEU A 144 13.88 3.40 10.69
N ALA A 145 12.82 3.42 11.50
CA ALA A 145 12.84 4.05 12.83
C ALA A 145 13.86 3.41 13.77
N GLN A 146 14.24 2.15 13.53
CA GLN A 146 15.27 1.42 14.26
C GLN A 146 16.65 1.50 13.60
N ASN A 147 16.79 2.27 12.50
CA ASN A 147 17.98 2.33 11.65
C ASN A 147 18.37 0.97 11.02
N ASP A 148 17.45 0.00 10.94
CA ASP A 148 17.69 -1.25 10.22
C ASP A 148 17.38 -1.05 8.73
N TYR A 149 18.30 -0.36 8.05
CA TYR A 149 18.16 -0.06 6.63
C TYR A 149 18.07 -1.30 5.76
N ARG A 150 18.69 -2.42 6.15
CA ARG A 150 18.62 -3.67 5.36
C ARG A 150 17.24 -4.29 5.43
N LYS A 151 16.62 -4.30 6.61
CA LYS A 151 15.26 -4.81 6.77
C LYS A 151 14.22 -3.85 6.21
N ALA A 152 14.46 -2.54 6.28
CA ALA A 152 13.66 -1.54 5.55
C ALA A 152 13.69 -1.79 4.03
N VAL A 153 14.87 -2.00 3.43
CA VAL A 153 15.00 -2.35 2.00
C VAL A 153 14.18 -3.60 1.67
N TYR A 154 14.19 -4.61 2.54
CA TYR A 154 13.42 -5.84 2.31
C TYR A 154 11.92 -5.54 2.16
N TYR A 155 11.33 -4.77 3.07
CA TYR A 155 9.90 -4.45 3.02
C TYR A 155 9.56 -3.47 1.92
N TYR A 156 10.36 -2.42 1.70
CA TYR A 156 10.16 -1.52 0.55
C TYR A 156 10.28 -2.24 -0.79
N LYS A 157 11.14 -3.26 -0.89
CA LYS A 157 11.21 -4.11 -2.09
C LYS A 157 9.91 -4.88 -2.30
N LEU A 158 9.30 -5.44 -1.25
CA LEU A 158 8.01 -6.11 -1.38
C LEU A 158 6.90 -5.12 -1.75
N ALA A 159 6.88 -3.93 -1.14
CA ALA A 159 5.94 -2.87 -1.50
C ALA A 159 6.08 -2.44 -2.96
N LEU A 160 7.32 -2.28 -3.45
CA LEU A 160 7.59 -1.93 -4.86
C LEU A 160 7.17 -3.05 -5.81
N GLN A 161 7.24 -4.32 -5.39
CA GLN A 161 6.76 -5.44 -6.23
C GLN A 161 5.24 -5.52 -6.35
N LEU A 162 4.50 -4.82 -5.49
CA LEU A 162 3.04 -4.69 -5.59
C LEU A 162 2.63 -3.59 -6.58
N ASP A 163 3.53 -2.65 -6.85
CA ASP A 163 3.35 -1.56 -7.82
C ASP A 163 4.73 -1.08 -8.31
N GLU A 164 5.26 -1.75 -9.35
CA GLU A 164 6.66 -1.56 -9.79
C GLU A 164 6.93 -0.16 -10.38
N ASN A 165 5.88 0.61 -10.66
CA ASN A 165 5.93 1.94 -11.23
C ASN A 165 5.78 3.05 -10.18
N ASP A 166 5.76 2.74 -8.88
CA ASP A 166 5.62 3.76 -7.84
C ASP A 166 6.97 4.47 -7.56
N PRO A 167 7.16 5.74 -7.98
CA PRO A 167 8.42 6.45 -7.77
C PRO A 167 8.67 6.78 -6.30
N SER A 168 7.63 6.81 -5.46
CA SER A 168 7.73 7.11 -4.03
C SER A 168 8.38 5.97 -3.30
N VAL A 169 7.89 4.74 -3.52
CA VAL A 169 8.49 3.54 -2.94
C VAL A 169 9.90 3.31 -3.53
N ARG A 170 10.09 3.55 -4.83
CA ARG A 170 11.41 3.44 -5.48
C ARG A 170 12.45 4.34 -4.82
N MET A 171 12.12 5.61 -4.61
CA MET A 171 13.06 6.60 -4.05
C MET A 171 13.50 6.23 -2.64
N ILE A 172 12.56 5.92 -1.74
CA ILE A 172 12.91 5.58 -0.36
C ILE A 172 13.63 4.23 -0.27
N LYS A 173 13.26 3.24 -1.10
CA LYS A 173 14.02 1.98 -1.22
C LYS A 173 15.46 2.25 -1.65
N GLY A 174 15.67 3.02 -2.72
CA GLY A 174 16.99 3.35 -3.24
C GLY A 174 17.84 4.10 -2.21
N THR A 175 17.21 4.99 -1.45
CA THR A 175 17.86 5.68 -0.33
C THR A 175 18.29 4.69 0.77
N CYS A 176 17.42 3.76 1.16
CA CYS A 176 17.77 2.70 2.11
C CYS A 176 18.88 1.78 1.58
N ASP A 177 18.92 1.50 0.28
CA ASP A 177 20.01 0.75 -0.37
C ASP A 177 21.35 1.50 -0.20
N ILE A 178 21.38 2.82 -0.45
CA ILE A 178 22.58 3.65 -0.20
C ILE A 178 23.02 3.56 1.26
N LEU A 179 22.09 3.77 2.19
CA LEU A 179 22.36 3.76 3.64
C LEU A 179 22.81 2.38 4.16
N SER A 180 22.35 1.30 3.52
CA SER A 180 22.76 -0.08 3.83
C SER A 180 24.02 -0.55 3.08
N ARG A 181 24.72 0.36 2.40
CA ARG A 181 25.98 0.16 1.64
C ARG A 181 25.83 -0.52 0.28
N ASN A 182 24.61 -0.60 -0.25
CA ASN A 182 24.33 -0.99 -1.63
C ASN A 182 24.27 0.26 -2.54
N THR A 183 25.35 1.03 -2.56
CA THR A 183 25.37 2.40 -3.11
C THR A 183 25.15 2.47 -4.61
N LYS A 184 25.70 1.53 -5.39
CA LYS A 184 25.56 1.54 -6.86
C LYS A 184 24.10 1.37 -7.28
N GLU A 185 23.44 0.34 -6.75
CA GLU A 185 22.04 0.06 -7.04
C GLU A 185 21.13 1.15 -6.45
N GLY A 186 21.42 1.59 -5.21
CA GLY A 186 20.63 2.63 -4.56
C GLY A 186 20.66 3.96 -5.31
N ASN A 187 21.83 4.39 -5.80
CA ASN A 187 21.93 5.59 -6.63
C ASN A 187 21.13 5.45 -7.93
N LEU A 188 21.21 4.30 -8.61
CA LEU A 188 20.47 4.04 -9.84
C LEU A 188 18.94 4.16 -9.61
N GLU A 189 18.43 3.59 -8.52
CA GLU A 189 16.99 3.64 -8.21
C GLU A 189 16.54 5.06 -7.80
N VAL A 190 17.37 5.80 -7.06
CA VAL A 190 17.07 7.20 -6.72
C VAL A 190 17.09 8.10 -7.96
N GLU A 191 18.09 7.93 -8.84
CA GLU A 191 18.19 8.69 -10.09
C GLU A 191 16.94 8.46 -10.96
N LYS A 192 16.51 7.21 -11.15
CA LYS A 192 15.27 6.89 -11.87
C LYS A 192 14.06 7.58 -11.25
N ALA A 193 13.90 7.51 -9.93
CA ALA A 193 12.78 8.16 -9.25
C ALA A 193 12.81 9.68 -9.44
N LEU A 194 13.98 10.32 -9.34
CA LEU A 194 14.13 11.76 -9.57
C LEU A 194 13.86 12.15 -11.03
N GLU A 195 14.24 11.32 -12.01
CA GLU A 195 13.91 11.53 -13.42
C GLU A 195 12.39 11.51 -13.65
N GLU A 196 11.70 10.52 -13.09
CA GLU A 196 10.23 10.40 -13.13
C GLU A 196 9.57 11.62 -12.48
N TYR A 197 10.02 12.03 -11.29
CA TYR A 197 9.51 13.22 -10.61
C TYR A 197 9.76 14.52 -11.38
N ASN A 198 10.92 14.68 -12.01
CA ASN A 198 11.19 15.83 -12.86
C ASN A 198 10.27 15.90 -14.08
N ALA A 199 9.92 14.75 -14.66
CA ALA A 199 8.94 14.69 -15.75
C ALA A 199 7.54 15.10 -15.25
N LEU A 200 7.12 14.58 -14.10
CA LEU A 200 5.84 14.90 -13.48
C LEU A 200 5.70 16.38 -13.10
N ALA A 201 6.78 16.99 -12.57
CA ALA A 201 6.81 18.41 -12.24
C ALA A 201 6.58 19.33 -13.45
N LYS A 202 6.89 18.86 -14.67
CA LYS A 202 6.74 19.63 -15.92
C LYS A 202 5.39 19.44 -16.60
N SER A 203 4.65 18.37 -16.29
CA SER A 203 3.41 18.02 -16.96
C SER A 203 2.19 18.37 -16.11
N SER A 204 1.79 17.45 -15.21
CA SER A 204 0.55 17.48 -14.44
C SER A 204 0.77 17.67 -12.94
N GLY A 205 2.03 17.71 -12.48
CA GLY A 205 2.38 17.58 -11.07
C GLY A 205 2.33 16.12 -10.60
N PHE A 206 2.57 15.91 -9.31
CA PHE A 206 2.47 14.61 -8.64
C PHE A 206 1.61 14.78 -7.39
N GLU A 207 0.48 14.08 -7.35
CA GLU A 207 -0.37 14.03 -6.17
C GLU A 207 -0.18 12.66 -5.51
N PRO A 208 0.55 12.58 -4.38
CA PRO A 208 0.64 11.33 -3.65
C PRO A 208 -0.75 10.90 -3.17
N THR A 209 -0.99 9.59 -3.18
CA THR A 209 -2.19 8.98 -2.62
C THR A 209 -1.98 8.68 -1.14
N GLN A 210 -3.06 8.37 -0.41
CA GLN A 210 -2.96 7.87 0.96
C GLN A 210 -2.07 6.62 1.10
N TYR A 211 -1.88 5.85 0.02
CA TYR A 211 -1.11 4.62 0.03
C TYR A 211 0.39 4.82 -0.20
N ASN A 212 0.85 6.00 -0.65
CA ASN A 212 2.26 6.25 -0.94
C ASN A 212 2.80 7.61 -0.49
N GLU A 213 1.96 8.51 0.04
CA GLU A 213 2.37 9.80 0.60
C GLU A 213 3.51 9.67 1.62
N MET A 214 3.44 8.64 2.46
CA MET A 214 4.49 8.38 3.43
C MET A 214 5.85 8.07 2.78
N ALA A 215 5.87 7.17 1.79
CA ALA A 215 7.08 6.84 1.06
C ALA A 215 7.60 8.04 0.25
N PHE A 216 6.69 8.86 -0.27
CA PHE A 216 7.02 10.09 -1.01
C PHE A 216 7.76 11.07 -0.11
N GLU A 217 7.18 11.40 1.04
CA GLU A 217 7.77 12.30 2.01
C GLU A 217 9.11 11.76 2.55
N ASP A 218 9.13 10.52 3.01
CA ASP A 218 10.32 9.91 3.60
C ASP A 218 11.44 9.79 2.54
N GLY A 219 11.12 9.46 1.29
CA GLY A 219 12.07 9.40 0.18
C GLY A 219 12.84 10.71 -0.03
N PHE A 220 12.13 11.82 -0.17
CA PHE A 220 12.75 13.14 -0.31
C PHE A 220 13.55 13.55 0.93
N ILE A 221 12.98 13.37 2.12
CA ILE A 221 13.62 13.80 3.38
C ILE A 221 14.89 13.00 3.66
N TYR A 222 14.85 11.67 3.58
CA TYR A 222 16.02 10.84 3.88
C TYR A 222 17.13 11.01 2.84
N TYR A 223 16.79 11.13 1.55
CA TYR A 223 17.81 11.34 0.52
C TYR A 223 18.48 12.70 0.66
N THR A 224 17.70 13.74 0.98
CA THR A 224 18.22 15.07 1.26
C THR A 224 19.16 15.06 2.46
N ASN A 225 18.79 14.38 3.55
CA ASN A 225 19.66 14.23 4.73
C ASN A 225 20.98 13.56 4.35
N TYR A 226 20.92 12.47 3.57
CA TYR A 226 22.12 11.81 3.06
C TYR A 226 23.01 12.76 2.24
N LEU A 227 22.45 13.58 1.35
CA LEU A 227 23.21 14.55 0.56
C LEU A 227 23.89 15.60 1.45
N ILE A 228 23.19 16.09 2.50
CA ILE A 228 23.76 17.01 3.48
C ILE A 228 24.93 16.36 4.23
N GLU A 229 24.78 15.13 4.70
CA GLU A 229 25.86 14.38 5.36
C GLU A 229 27.08 14.16 4.45
N LYS A 230 26.88 14.14 3.13
CA LYS A 230 27.95 14.07 2.12
C LYS A 230 28.48 15.44 1.69
N ASN A 231 28.10 16.52 2.37
CA ASN A 231 28.43 17.91 2.03
C ASN A 231 28.00 18.31 0.59
N GLN A 232 26.98 17.65 0.04
CA GLN A 232 26.42 17.94 -1.28
C GLN A 232 25.24 18.92 -1.16
N ILE A 233 25.48 20.08 -0.54
CA ILE A 233 24.43 21.04 -0.16
C ILE A 233 23.65 21.56 -1.37
N GLY A 234 24.32 21.89 -2.48
CA GLY A 234 23.65 22.33 -3.71
C GLY A 234 22.66 21.30 -4.24
N LYS A 235 23.06 20.01 -4.28
CA LYS A 235 22.16 18.92 -4.69
C LYS A 235 21.01 18.71 -3.71
N ALA A 236 21.28 18.82 -2.40
CA ALA A 236 20.24 18.72 -1.38
C ALA A 236 19.17 19.81 -1.57
N GLN A 237 19.59 21.03 -1.91
CA GLN A 237 18.68 22.12 -2.25
C GLN A 237 17.87 21.81 -3.52
N GLU A 238 18.51 21.40 -4.61
CA GLU A 238 17.84 21.04 -5.87
C GLU A 238 16.76 19.96 -5.67
N VAL A 239 17.08 18.90 -4.92
CA VAL A 239 16.14 17.82 -4.59
C VAL A 239 14.94 18.35 -3.80
N MET A 240 15.17 19.24 -2.82
CA MET A 240 14.09 19.82 -2.04
C MET A 240 13.26 20.84 -2.82
N GLU A 241 13.84 21.59 -3.74
CA GLU A 241 13.11 22.48 -4.65
C GLU A 241 12.19 21.69 -5.58
N LEU A 242 12.65 20.54 -6.09
CA LEU A 242 11.79 19.59 -6.81
C LEU A 242 10.64 19.11 -5.93
N ALA A 243 10.91 18.66 -4.70
CA ALA A 243 9.88 18.24 -3.75
C ALA A 243 8.82 19.33 -3.51
N ARG A 244 9.27 20.60 -3.38
CA ARG A 244 8.40 21.78 -3.20
C ARG A 244 7.59 22.10 -4.45
N THR A 245 8.12 21.83 -5.64
CA THR A 245 7.39 21.99 -6.90
C THR A 245 6.27 20.96 -7.00
N LEU A 246 6.54 19.72 -6.62
CA LEU A 246 5.57 18.62 -6.64
C LEU A 246 4.49 18.78 -5.57
N ALA A 247 4.89 19.15 -4.34
CA ALA A 247 3.98 19.33 -3.20
C ALA A 247 4.17 20.70 -2.52
N PRO A 248 3.65 21.80 -3.12
CA PRO A 248 3.87 23.17 -2.64
C PRO A 248 3.26 23.49 -1.27
N LYS A 249 2.39 22.65 -0.74
CA LYS A 249 1.78 22.84 0.59
C LYS A 249 2.34 21.90 1.66
N ASN A 250 3.25 21.00 1.30
CA ASN A 250 3.83 20.06 2.27
C ASN A 250 4.76 20.80 3.26
N GLU A 251 4.34 20.87 4.53
CA GLU A 251 5.07 21.60 5.58
C GLU A 251 6.44 20.99 5.90
N LYS A 252 6.59 19.67 5.78
CA LYS A 252 7.88 19.00 6.01
C LYS A 252 8.90 19.46 4.99
N PHE A 253 8.50 19.58 3.72
CA PHE A 253 9.36 20.08 2.67
C PHE A 253 9.70 21.56 2.81
N ILE A 254 8.73 22.40 3.24
CA ILE A 254 8.99 23.82 3.53
C ILE A 254 10.08 23.96 4.60
N ARG A 255 9.88 23.26 5.72
CA ARG A 255 10.82 23.31 6.84
C ARG A 255 12.20 22.82 6.41
N LYS A 256 12.25 21.71 5.67
CA LYS A 256 13.52 21.11 5.24
C LYS A 256 14.31 22.00 4.28
N LEU A 257 13.64 22.64 3.31
CA LEU A 257 14.32 23.58 2.41
C LEU A 257 14.86 24.80 3.16
N LYS A 258 14.11 25.31 4.16
CA LYS A 258 14.58 26.40 5.01
C LYS A 258 15.83 26.01 5.81
N GLU A 259 15.87 24.81 6.38
CA GLU A 259 17.08 24.30 7.08
C GLU A 259 18.34 24.30 6.20
N ILE A 260 18.18 24.09 4.88
CA ILE A 260 19.31 24.05 3.92
C ILE A 260 19.75 25.46 3.52
N THR A 261 18.80 26.40 3.39
CA THR A 261 19.02 27.71 2.77
C THR A 261 19.25 28.86 3.77
N GLY A 262 18.91 28.68 5.05
CA GLY A 262 19.08 29.66 6.13
C GLY A 262 17.85 30.53 6.37
#